data_AF-A0A8C9YHW6-F1
#
_entry.id   AF-A0A8C9YHW6-F1
#
_cell.length_a   1.000
_cell.length_b   1.000
_cell.length_c   1.000
_cell.angle_alpha   90.00
_cell.angle_beta   90.00
_cell.angle_gamma   90.00
#
_symmetry.space_group_name_H-M   'P 1'
#
loop_
_entity.id
_entity.type
_entity.pdbx_description
1 polymer ?
#
loop_
_entity_poly.entity_id
_entity_poly.type
_entity_poly.pdbx_seq_one_letter_code
_entity_poly.pdbx_strand_id
1 'polypeptide(L)'
;DIMLSVPGQRLTITCQVSYSLSSYYTAWIRQPAGKGMEWISSDTNVKDSLKNKFSVNLDSSSNTVTLNGQNVQPEDTAVYYCVEYCSLCPIIFYQSRNQITVSCLTQDFYPKSLTFQWTDASEKSLTAAVQYPPAEKNNKYTRASSLTVSKSEWDSRRPYSCSVTHPGDNKCDLTSCHRYSRESLWTDALRKPFW
;
A
#
# COMPACT_ATOMS: atom_id res chain seq x y z
N ASP A 1 7.39 4.46 -17.96
CA ASP A 1 7.54 4.23 -19.41
C ASP A 1 6.41 3.38 -19.94
N ILE A 2 5.97 3.62 -21.19
CA ILE A 2 4.97 2.78 -21.87
C ILE A 2 5.70 1.60 -22.49
N MET A 3 5.39 0.38 -22.07
CA MET A 3 5.99 -0.83 -22.62
C MET A 3 5.00 -1.50 -23.58
N LEU A 4 5.45 -1.74 -24.80
CA LEU A 4 4.66 -2.41 -25.84
C LEU A 4 5.20 -3.83 -26.02
N SER A 5 4.36 -4.84 -25.82
CA SER A 5 4.68 -6.25 -26.07
C SER A 5 3.74 -6.80 -27.15
N VAL A 6 4.29 -7.57 -28.10
CA VAL A 6 3.49 -8.25 -29.13
C VAL A 6 2.91 -9.55 -28.54
N PRO A 7 1.67 -9.94 -28.89
CA PRO A 7 1.11 -11.23 -28.47
C PRO A 7 2.06 -12.40 -28.79
N GLY A 8 2.32 -13.25 -27.80
CA GLY A 8 3.24 -14.39 -27.92
C GLY A 8 4.72 -14.07 -27.61
N GLN A 9 5.11 -12.79 -27.44
CA GLN A 9 6.40 -12.43 -26.86
C GLN A 9 6.37 -12.50 -25.33
N ARG A 10 7.54 -12.73 -24.73
CA ARG A 10 7.71 -12.65 -23.29
C ARG A 10 7.63 -11.19 -22.85
N LEU A 11 6.77 -10.91 -21.88
CA LEU A 11 6.71 -9.62 -21.21
C LEU A 11 7.65 -9.65 -20.01
N THR A 12 8.50 -8.64 -19.86
CA THR A 12 9.36 -8.50 -18.68
C THR A 12 9.22 -7.09 -18.15
N ILE A 13 8.65 -6.94 -16.97
CA ILE A 13 8.53 -5.67 -16.26
C ILE A 13 9.47 -5.69 -15.06
N THR A 14 10.38 -4.72 -15.01
CA THR A 14 11.29 -4.55 -13.87
C THR A 14 10.85 -3.38 -13.01
N CYS A 15 10.98 -3.54 -11.71
CA CYS A 15 10.73 -2.53 -10.69
C CYS A 15 11.93 -2.52 -9.75
N GLN A 16 12.70 -1.44 -9.78
CA GLN A 16 13.78 -1.24 -8.82
C GLN A 16 13.25 -0.46 -7.63
N VAL A 17 13.36 -1.03 -6.43
CA VAL A 17 12.86 -0.43 -5.20
C VAL A 17 13.99 0.14 -4.36
N SER A 18 13.70 1.17 -3.58
CA SER A 18 14.70 1.83 -2.71
C SER A 18 14.91 1.11 -1.38
N TYR A 19 14.08 0.13 -1.05
CA TYR A 19 14.13 -0.64 0.19
C TYR A 19 14.75 -2.03 -0.05
N SER A 20 15.18 -2.67 1.04
CA SER A 20 15.79 -4.01 0.99
C SER A 20 14.73 -5.09 0.74
N LEU A 21 14.82 -5.81 -0.38
CA LEU A 21 13.93 -6.94 -0.67
C LEU A 21 14.08 -8.13 0.29
N SER A 22 15.17 -8.18 1.06
CA SER A 22 15.33 -9.18 2.12
C SER A 22 14.51 -8.84 3.38
N SER A 23 14.09 -7.59 3.50
CA SER A 23 13.45 -7.01 4.68
C SER A 23 12.03 -6.53 4.42
N TYR A 24 11.56 -6.45 3.17
CA TYR A 24 10.22 -5.96 2.85
C TYR A 24 9.59 -6.80 1.75
N TYR A 25 8.32 -7.13 1.96
CA TYR A 25 7.48 -7.80 0.98
C TYR A 25 7.10 -6.84 -0.17
N THR A 26 7.04 -7.34 -1.39
CA THR A 26 6.63 -6.57 -2.58
C THR A 26 5.53 -7.29 -3.34
N ALA A 27 4.60 -6.55 -3.90
CA ALA A 27 3.48 -7.06 -4.66
C ALA A 27 3.42 -6.50 -6.07
N TRP A 28 2.88 -7.32 -6.97
CA TRP A 28 2.47 -6.87 -8.30
C TRP A 28 0.95 -6.79 -8.37
N ILE A 29 0.46 -5.66 -8.84
CA ILE A 29 -0.97 -5.38 -9.07
C ILE A 29 -1.13 -4.91 -10.51
N ARG A 30 -2.19 -5.30 -11.19
CA ARG A 30 -2.55 -4.75 -12.51
C ARG A 30 -3.91 -4.09 -12.51
N GLN A 31 -4.07 -3.09 -13.36
CA GLN A 31 -5.34 -2.42 -13.63
C GLN A 31 -5.66 -2.42 -15.12
N PRO A 32 -6.53 -3.34 -15.59
CA PRO A 32 -7.03 -3.29 -16.96
C PRO A 32 -7.90 -2.04 -17.19
N ALA A 33 -7.89 -1.52 -18.41
CA ALA A 33 -8.67 -0.34 -18.77
C ALA A 33 -10.17 -0.55 -18.47
N GLY A 34 -10.79 0.37 -17.72
CA GLY A 34 -12.20 0.29 -17.33
C GLY A 34 -12.54 -0.77 -16.28
N LYS A 35 -11.55 -1.44 -15.67
CA LYS A 35 -11.74 -2.45 -14.61
C LYS A 35 -11.07 -2.03 -13.29
N GLY A 36 -11.42 -2.74 -12.22
CA GLY A 36 -10.76 -2.60 -10.91
C GLY A 36 -9.35 -3.19 -10.88
N MET A 37 -8.62 -2.88 -9.80
CA MET A 37 -7.29 -3.44 -9.52
C MET A 37 -7.38 -4.95 -9.29
N GLU A 38 -6.43 -5.70 -9.84
CA GLU A 38 -6.28 -7.13 -9.65
C GLU A 38 -4.87 -7.46 -9.13
N TRP A 39 -4.82 -8.17 -8.01
CA TRP A 39 -3.57 -8.70 -7.46
C TRP A 39 -3.00 -9.83 -8.33
N ILE A 40 -1.72 -9.69 -8.69
CA ILE A 40 -0.96 -10.71 -9.43
C ILE A 40 -0.16 -11.58 -8.47
N SER A 41 0.64 -10.97 -7.59
CA SER A 41 1.50 -11.71 -6.67
C SER A 41 1.72 -11.00 -5.34
N SER A 42 2.11 -11.80 -4.36
CA SER A 42 2.73 -11.34 -3.11
C SER A 42 4.10 -12.02 -3.03
N ASP A 43 5.16 -11.23 -3.15
CA ASP A 43 6.50 -11.68 -3.53
C ASP A 43 6.46 -12.60 -4.76
N THR A 44 7.04 -13.78 -4.64
CA THR A 44 7.08 -14.83 -5.66
C THR A 44 5.79 -15.64 -5.72
N ASN A 45 4.87 -15.48 -4.76
CA ASN A 45 3.61 -16.21 -4.73
C ASN A 45 2.60 -15.55 -5.68
N VAL A 46 2.51 -16.07 -6.90
CA VAL A 46 1.52 -15.65 -7.90
C VAL A 46 0.15 -16.22 -7.57
N LYS A 47 -0.91 -15.43 -7.76
CA LYS A 47 -2.32 -15.84 -7.65
C LYS A 47 -2.61 -17.06 -8.52
N ASP A 48 -3.31 -18.05 -7.99
CA ASP A 48 -3.51 -19.35 -8.65
C ASP A 48 -4.07 -19.24 -10.09
N SER A 49 -5.04 -18.35 -10.32
CA SER A 49 -5.63 -18.12 -11.64
C SER A 49 -4.66 -17.52 -12.67
N LEU A 50 -3.50 -17.05 -12.23
CA LEU A 50 -2.51 -16.33 -13.02
C LEU A 50 -1.16 -17.06 -13.13
N LYS A 51 -0.94 -18.16 -12.38
CA LYS A 51 0.33 -18.92 -12.35
C LYS A 51 0.78 -19.46 -13.71
N ASN A 52 -0.16 -19.78 -14.60
CA ASN A 52 0.15 -20.25 -15.95
C ASN A 52 0.61 -19.13 -16.90
N LYS A 53 0.41 -17.86 -16.52
CA LYS A 53 0.73 -16.69 -17.34
C LYS A 53 1.88 -15.87 -16.77
N PHE A 54 1.95 -15.72 -15.45
CA PHE A 54 2.92 -14.85 -14.81
C PHE A 54 3.85 -15.60 -13.84
N SER A 55 5.09 -15.14 -13.76
CA SER A 55 6.05 -15.50 -12.72
C SER A 55 6.78 -14.26 -12.21
N VAL A 56 7.21 -14.29 -10.96
CA VAL A 56 7.91 -13.16 -10.33
C VAL A 56 9.27 -13.60 -9.84
N ASN A 57 10.28 -12.78 -10.11
CA ASN A 57 11.64 -12.94 -9.61
C ASN A 57 12.03 -11.76 -8.70
N LEU A 58 12.75 -12.06 -7.63
CA LEU A 58 13.26 -11.07 -6.68
C LEU A 58 14.79 -11.15 -6.67
N ASP A 59 15.45 -10.03 -6.94
CA ASP A 59 16.90 -9.90 -6.84
C ASP A 59 17.25 -8.92 -5.72
N SER A 60 17.58 -9.47 -4.54
CA SER A 60 17.95 -8.69 -3.36
C SER A 60 19.32 -8.01 -3.48
N SER A 61 20.17 -8.37 -4.44
CA SER A 61 21.48 -7.72 -4.63
C SER A 61 21.34 -6.36 -5.31
N SER A 62 20.34 -6.22 -6.19
CA SER A 62 20.03 -5.00 -6.92
C SER A 62 18.74 -4.31 -6.46
N ASN A 63 18.04 -4.90 -5.47
CA ASN A 63 16.69 -4.52 -5.05
C ASN A 63 15.72 -4.42 -6.25
N THR A 64 15.78 -5.40 -7.14
CA THR A 64 14.95 -5.45 -8.34
C THR A 64 13.89 -6.54 -8.24
N VAL A 65 12.65 -6.18 -8.49
CA VAL A 65 11.51 -7.09 -8.63
C VAL A 65 11.12 -7.18 -10.09
N THR A 66 11.07 -8.39 -10.63
CA THR A 66 10.78 -8.62 -12.06
C THR A 66 9.52 -9.46 -12.23
N LEU A 67 8.53 -8.92 -12.92
CA LEU A 67 7.36 -9.65 -13.39
C LEU A 67 7.62 -10.17 -14.81
N ASN A 68 7.51 -11.48 -14.99
CA ASN A 68 7.61 -12.13 -16.28
C ASN A 68 6.24 -12.65 -16.72
N GLY A 69 5.82 -12.29 -17.92
CA GLY A 69 4.61 -12.80 -18.56
C GLY A 69 4.95 -13.73 -19.73
N GLN A 70 4.26 -14.86 -19.82
CA GLN A 70 4.30 -15.78 -20.95
C GLN A 70 2.92 -15.83 -21.62
N ASN A 71 2.91 -15.90 -22.96
CA ASN A 71 1.68 -15.94 -23.76
C ASN A 71 0.72 -14.78 -23.43
N VAL A 72 1.27 -13.58 -23.18
CA VAL A 72 0.48 -12.39 -22.86
C VAL A 72 -0.44 -12.06 -24.03
N GLN A 73 -1.71 -11.89 -23.73
CA GLN A 73 -2.76 -11.64 -24.71
C GLN A 73 -3.26 -10.20 -24.62
N PRO A 74 -4.03 -9.70 -25.61
CA PRO A 74 -4.62 -8.37 -25.56
C PRO A 74 -5.44 -8.10 -24.30
N GLU A 75 -6.11 -9.10 -23.71
CA GLU A 75 -6.87 -8.95 -22.46
C GLU A 75 -6.01 -8.71 -21.21
N ASP A 76 -4.70 -8.99 -21.28
CA ASP A 76 -3.74 -8.75 -20.21
C ASP A 76 -3.17 -7.32 -20.27
N THR A 77 -3.63 -6.50 -21.23
CA THR A 77 -3.28 -5.07 -21.32
C THR A 77 -3.80 -4.32 -20.10
N ALA A 78 -2.88 -3.81 -19.30
CA ALA A 78 -3.17 -3.15 -18.04
C ALA A 78 -2.03 -2.20 -17.65
N VAL A 79 -2.30 -1.31 -16.70
CA VAL A 79 -1.24 -0.63 -15.95
C VAL A 79 -0.75 -1.57 -14.86
N TYR A 80 0.56 -1.77 -14.76
CA TYR A 80 1.18 -2.65 -13.76
C TYR A 80 1.85 -1.81 -12.68
N TYR A 81 1.57 -2.16 -11.43
CA TYR A 81 2.07 -1.50 -10.24
C TYR A 81 2.92 -2.49 -9.46
N CYS A 82 4.13 -2.06 -9.13
CA CYS A 82 4.99 -2.69 -8.16
C CYS A 82 4.86 -1.88 -6.88
N VAL A 83 4.37 -2.52 -5.82
CA VAL A 83 4.08 -1.85 -4.55
C VAL A 83 4.69 -2.64 -3.41
N GLU A 84 5.26 -1.96 -2.45
CA GLU A 84 5.64 -2.58 -1.19
C GLU A 84 4.38 -3.18 -0.54
N TYR A 85 4.35 -4.48 -0.30
CA TYR A 85 3.20 -5.22 0.23
C TYR A 85 2.77 -4.69 1.60
N CYS A 86 3.70 -4.09 2.34
CA CYS A 86 3.43 -3.40 3.59
C CYS A 86 2.64 -2.07 3.41
N SER A 87 2.20 -1.73 2.19
CA SER A 87 1.36 -0.56 1.86
C SER A 87 -0.15 -0.76 2.06
N LEU A 88 -0.62 -1.73 2.87
CA LEU A 88 -2.05 -1.83 3.21
C LEU A 88 -2.44 -0.87 4.34
N CYS A 89 -2.17 0.41 4.10
CA CYS A 89 -2.47 1.48 5.02
C CYS A 89 -3.42 2.49 4.35
N PRO A 90 -4.75 2.24 4.34
CA PRO A 90 -5.66 3.25 3.88
C PRO A 90 -5.66 4.39 4.89
N ILE A 91 -5.22 5.57 4.45
CA ILE A 91 -5.42 6.79 5.22
C ILE A 91 -6.84 7.28 4.99
N ILE A 92 -7.67 7.26 6.02
CA ILE A 92 -9.05 7.77 5.93
C ILE A 92 -9.06 9.19 6.49
N PHE A 93 -9.67 10.11 5.75
CA PHE A 93 -9.83 11.50 6.17
C PHE A 93 -11.29 11.80 6.46
N TYR A 94 -11.55 12.30 7.66
CA TYR A 94 -12.84 12.88 8.02
C TYR A 94 -12.67 14.38 8.20
N GLN A 95 -13.47 15.15 7.47
CA GLN A 95 -13.45 16.61 7.54
C GLN A 95 -14.70 17.14 8.24
N SER A 96 -14.47 18.01 9.23
CA SER A 96 -15.49 18.84 9.85
C SER A 96 -15.20 20.33 9.57
N ARG A 97 -15.98 21.26 10.15
CA ARG A 97 -15.79 22.71 9.93
C ARG A 97 -14.39 23.20 10.29
N ASN A 98 -13.83 22.73 11.41
CA ASN A 98 -12.59 23.31 11.98
C ASN A 98 -11.44 22.32 12.18
N GLN A 99 -11.67 21.03 11.96
CA GLN A 99 -10.68 19.98 12.22
C GLN A 99 -10.77 18.87 11.18
N ILE A 100 -9.63 18.20 10.96
CA ILE A 100 -9.46 17.03 10.11
C ILE A 100 -9.00 15.88 10.98
N THR A 101 -9.65 14.73 10.86
CA THR A 101 -9.19 13.48 11.46
C THR A 101 -8.58 12.60 10.38
N VAL A 102 -7.35 12.16 10.63
CA VAL A 102 -6.56 11.28 9.78
C VAL A 102 -6.46 9.92 10.46
N SER A 103 -6.91 8.86 9.81
CA SER A 103 -6.89 7.50 10.36
C SER A 103 -5.93 6.60 9.59
N CYS A 104 -5.18 5.77 10.29
CA CYS A 104 -4.23 4.78 9.79
C CYS A 104 -4.79 3.39 10.16
N LEU A 105 -5.00 2.52 9.19
CA LEU A 105 -5.61 1.20 9.37
C LEU A 105 -4.62 0.11 8.98
N THR A 106 -4.52 -0.94 9.78
CA THR A 106 -3.78 -2.16 9.50
C THR A 106 -4.73 -3.32 9.39
N GLN A 107 -4.48 -4.24 8.45
CA GLN A 107 -5.32 -5.41 8.20
C GLN A 107 -4.48 -6.68 8.14
N ASP A 108 -5.13 -7.82 8.41
CA ASP A 108 -4.59 -9.18 8.27
C ASP A 108 -3.25 -9.48 8.99
N PHE A 109 -2.94 -8.80 10.10
CA PHE A 109 -1.70 -8.99 10.85
C PHE A 109 -1.82 -10.07 11.96
N TYR A 110 -0.71 -10.70 12.33
CA TYR A 110 -0.62 -11.68 13.43
C TYR A 110 0.85 -11.81 13.91
N PRO A 111 1.15 -11.84 15.23
CA PRO A 111 0.23 -11.94 16.36
C PRO A 111 -0.47 -10.61 16.70
N LYS A 112 -1.34 -10.60 17.71
CA LYS A 112 -2.20 -9.45 18.07
C LYS A 112 -1.45 -8.14 18.42
N SER A 113 -0.20 -8.24 18.87
CA SER A 113 0.56 -7.09 19.35
C SER A 113 1.02 -6.20 18.19
N LEU A 114 0.79 -4.88 18.27
CA LEU A 114 1.35 -3.89 17.36
C LEU A 114 1.34 -2.50 18.01
N THR A 115 2.21 -1.61 17.56
CA THR A 115 2.35 -0.26 18.09
C THR A 115 2.24 0.75 16.97
N PHE A 116 1.32 1.73 17.10
CA PHE A 116 1.26 2.88 16.22
C PHE A 116 2.13 4.02 16.77
N GLN A 117 2.81 4.74 15.88
CA GLN A 117 3.50 5.99 16.16
C GLN A 117 3.11 7.02 15.10
N TRP A 118 2.93 8.27 15.52
CA TRP A 118 2.64 9.38 14.61
C TRP A 118 3.75 10.42 14.70
N THR A 119 4.15 10.97 13.57
CA THR A 119 5.11 12.07 13.49
C THR A 119 4.64 13.19 12.57
N ASP A 120 5.04 14.41 12.87
CA ASP A 120 4.88 15.56 11.97
C ASP A 120 6.03 15.65 10.95
N ALA A 121 6.00 16.68 10.11
CA ALA A 121 7.01 16.95 9.10
C ALA A 121 8.43 17.21 9.66
N SER A 122 8.55 17.50 10.96
CA SER A 122 9.82 17.70 11.67
C SER A 122 10.22 16.44 12.47
N GLU A 123 9.59 15.30 12.18
CA GLU A 123 9.79 14.02 12.87
C GLU A 123 9.42 14.06 14.36
N LYS A 124 8.70 15.10 14.79
CA LYS A 124 8.27 15.21 16.18
C LYS A 124 7.14 14.21 16.44
N SER A 125 7.30 13.42 17.49
CA SER A 125 6.28 12.45 17.91
C SER A 125 4.98 13.15 18.35
N LEU A 126 3.86 12.69 17.80
CA LEU A 126 2.51 13.17 18.07
C LEU A 126 1.77 12.16 18.95
N THR A 127 1.67 12.46 20.24
CA THR A 127 1.07 11.57 21.25
C THR A 127 -0.45 11.71 21.36
N ALA A 128 -1.05 12.71 20.71
CA ALA A 128 -2.49 12.96 20.73
C ALA A 128 -3.31 11.98 19.86
N ALA A 129 -2.68 11.02 19.19
CA ALA A 129 -3.36 10.04 18.36
C ALA A 129 -4.11 9.00 19.21
N VAL A 130 -5.35 8.71 18.84
CA VAL A 130 -6.22 7.71 19.47
C VAL A 130 -5.99 6.35 18.81
N GLN A 131 -5.70 5.31 19.60
CA GLN A 131 -5.55 3.94 19.10
C GLN A 131 -6.77 3.08 19.45
N TYR A 132 -7.34 2.42 18.47
CA TYR A 132 -8.52 1.57 18.65
C TYR A 132 -8.12 0.12 18.98
N PRO A 133 -8.97 -0.66 19.68
CA PRO A 133 -8.73 -2.07 19.90
C PRO A 133 -8.75 -2.86 18.57
N PRO A 134 -7.98 -3.94 18.44
CA PRO A 134 -7.98 -4.76 17.22
C PRO A 134 -9.24 -5.62 17.12
N ALA A 135 -9.80 -5.72 15.91
CA ALA A 135 -10.83 -6.69 15.54
C ALA A 135 -10.17 -7.98 15.03
N GLU A 136 -10.75 -9.13 15.35
CA GLU A 136 -10.24 -10.45 14.94
C GLU A 136 -11.19 -11.11 13.94
N LYS A 137 -10.62 -11.71 12.89
CA LYS A 137 -11.33 -12.53 11.90
C LYS A 137 -10.38 -13.58 11.33
N ASN A 138 -10.79 -14.86 11.29
CA ASN A 138 -9.99 -15.96 10.73
C ASN A 138 -8.56 -16.05 11.30
N ASN A 139 -8.40 -15.91 12.63
CA ASN A 139 -7.11 -15.88 13.33
C ASN A 139 -6.16 -14.76 12.89
N LYS A 140 -6.68 -13.71 12.25
CA LYS A 140 -5.95 -12.50 11.86
C LYS A 140 -6.60 -11.28 12.48
N TYR A 141 -5.83 -10.20 12.61
CA TYR A 141 -6.25 -8.99 13.29
C TYR A 141 -6.27 -7.77 12.35
N THR A 142 -7.15 -6.83 12.64
CA THR A 142 -7.28 -5.52 11.99
C THR A 142 -7.34 -4.44 13.08
N ARG A 143 -6.60 -3.34 12.95
CA ARG A 143 -6.54 -2.28 13.97
C ARG A 143 -6.38 -0.92 13.33
N ALA A 144 -6.87 0.14 13.98
CA ALA A 144 -6.70 1.50 13.50
C ALA A 144 -6.14 2.43 14.58
N SER A 145 -5.55 3.54 14.12
CA SER A 145 -5.15 4.70 14.94
C SER A 145 -5.56 5.98 14.23
N SER A 146 -5.91 7.04 14.96
CA SER A 146 -6.38 8.30 14.37
C SER A 146 -5.81 9.52 15.05
N LEU A 147 -5.35 10.47 14.24
CA LEU A 147 -4.83 11.77 14.65
C LEU A 147 -5.81 12.86 14.21
N THR A 148 -6.21 13.73 15.13
CA THR A 148 -7.03 14.92 14.80
C THR A 148 -6.16 16.17 14.82
N VAL A 149 -6.23 16.95 13.75
CA VAL A 149 -5.48 18.21 13.57
C VAL A 149 -6.41 19.35 13.22
N SER A 150 -6.00 20.58 13.49
CA SER A 150 -6.79 21.75 13.08
C SER A 150 -6.82 21.87 11.56
N LYS A 151 -7.90 22.45 11.03
CA LYS A 151 -8.01 22.72 9.59
C LYS A 151 -6.90 23.66 9.10
N SER A 152 -6.51 24.65 9.90
CA SER A 152 -5.40 25.56 9.58
C SER A 152 -4.05 24.84 9.43
N GLU A 153 -3.75 23.90 10.33
CA GLU A 153 -2.53 23.09 10.23
C GLU A 153 -2.61 22.13 9.04
N TRP A 154 -3.78 21.55 8.80
CA TRP A 154 -4.02 20.72 7.63
C TRP A 154 -3.81 21.49 6.33
N ASP A 155 -4.34 22.71 6.20
CA ASP A 155 -4.26 23.51 4.99
C ASP A 155 -2.82 24.00 4.71
N SER A 156 -1.93 23.97 5.70
CA SER A 156 -0.48 24.25 5.54
C SER A 156 0.27 23.25 4.66
N ARG A 157 -0.38 22.17 4.22
CA ARG A 157 0.18 21.10 3.37
C ARG A 157 1.36 20.35 3.96
N ARG A 158 1.65 20.50 5.25
CA ARG A 158 2.67 19.72 5.94
C ARG A 158 2.26 18.24 6.03
N PRO A 159 3.20 17.30 5.80
CA PRO A 159 2.92 15.88 5.92
C PRO A 159 2.80 15.46 7.39
N TYR A 160 1.92 14.49 7.62
CA TYR A 160 1.85 13.68 8.82
C TYR A 160 2.13 12.24 8.42
N SER A 161 2.75 11.50 9.32
CA SER A 161 3.22 10.14 9.09
C SER A 161 2.71 9.22 10.20
N CYS A 162 2.14 8.08 9.83
CA CYS A 162 1.78 7.01 10.76
C CYS A 162 2.70 5.80 10.52
N SER A 163 3.56 5.45 11.48
CA SER A 163 4.37 4.24 11.45
C SER A 163 3.79 3.18 12.39
N VAL A 164 3.95 1.91 11.99
CA VAL A 164 3.47 0.77 12.76
C VAL A 164 4.59 -0.24 12.95
N THR A 165 4.81 -0.62 14.21
CA THR A 165 5.77 -1.65 14.60
C THR A 165 5.02 -2.91 15.05
N HIS A 166 5.42 -4.07 14.54
CA HIS A 166 4.77 -5.34 14.83
C HIS A 166 5.81 -6.43 15.15
N PRO A 167 5.64 -7.23 16.23
CA PRO A 167 6.66 -8.17 16.70
C PRO A 167 6.67 -9.52 15.96
N GLY A 168 5.71 -9.79 15.07
CA GLY A 168 5.55 -11.09 14.42
C GLY A 168 6.28 -11.26 13.10
N ASP A 169 6.93 -10.24 12.58
CA ASP A 169 7.77 -10.34 11.40
C ASP A 169 8.71 -9.14 11.35
N ASN A 170 10.02 -9.39 11.35
CA ASN A 170 11.06 -8.38 11.12
C ASN A 170 11.07 -7.86 9.67
N LYS A 171 10.02 -8.14 8.90
CA LYS A 171 9.92 -7.93 7.45
C LYS A 171 8.78 -7.02 7.01
N CYS A 172 8.00 -6.56 7.98
CA CYS A 172 6.94 -5.61 7.76
C CYS A 172 6.93 -4.65 8.95
N ASP A 173 7.99 -3.85 9.06
CA ASP A 173 7.79 -2.51 9.61
C ASP A 173 6.78 -1.87 8.65
N LEU A 174 5.52 -1.83 9.08
CA LEU A 174 4.40 -1.23 8.40
C LEU A 174 4.67 0.28 8.40
N THR A 175 5.56 0.73 7.53
CA THR A 175 6.23 2.01 7.70
C THR A 175 5.52 3.11 6.93
N SER A 176 5.10 4.11 7.69
CA SER A 176 4.82 5.49 7.31
C SER A 176 3.79 5.73 6.20
N CYS A 177 2.55 5.85 6.62
CA CYS A 177 1.45 6.30 5.78
C CYS A 177 1.52 7.84 5.72
N HIS A 178 2.04 8.36 4.61
CA HIS A 178 2.26 9.79 4.41
C HIS A 178 1.09 10.48 3.71
N ARG A 179 0.90 11.76 4.04
CA ARG A 179 0.15 12.68 3.18
C ARG A 179 0.91 12.92 1.88
N TYR A 180 0.53 12.22 0.80
CA TYR A 180 0.99 12.56 -0.55
C TYR A 180 0.38 13.90 -0.98
N SER A 181 1.22 14.90 -1.23
CA SER A 181 0.81 16.24 -1.69
C SER A 181 0.47 16.32 -3.18
N ARG A 182 0.30 15.18 -3.87
CA ARG A 182 -0.30 15.12 -5.21
C ARG A 182 -1.70 14.55 -5.09
N GLU A 183 -2.65 15.20 -5.75
CA GLU A 183 -4.03 14.76 -6.00
C GLU A 183 -4.11 13.45 -6.81
N SER A 184 -3.37 12.41 -6.44
CA SER A 184 -3.33 11.16 -7.18
C SER A 184 -3.59 9.99 -6.25
N LEU A 185 -4.81 9.45 -6.42
CA LEU A 185 -5.19 8.03 -6.32
C LEU A 185 -6.12 7.54 -5.21
N TRP A 186 -6.66 8.38 -4.32
CA TRP A 186 -7.72 7.93 -3.39
C TRP A 186 -8.86 8.92 -3.13
N THR A 187 -8.78 10.17 -3.63
CA THR A 187 -9.84 11.18 -3.41
C THR A 187 -11.16 10.90 -4.13
N ASP A 188 -11.20 9.94 -5.06
CA ASP A 188 -12.43 9.62 -5.80
C ASP A 188 -13.34 8.61 -5.09
N ALA A 189 -12.89 7.95 -4.01
CA ALA A 189 -13.71 6.98 -3.28
C ALA A 189 -14.66 7.61 -2.23
N LEU A 190 -14.43 8.86 -1.82
CA LEU A 190 -15.24 9.52 -0.77
C LEU A 190 -15.96 10.80 -1.25
N ARG A 191 -15.89 11.10 -2.55
CA ARG A 191 -16.68 12.17 -3.17
C ARG A 191 -17.96 11.62 -3.83
N LYS A 192 -18.80 10.94 -3.04
CA LYS A 192 -20.23 10.88 -3.36
C LYS A 192 -21.05 11.20 -2.11
N PRO A 193 -21.80 12.32 -2.12
CA PRO A 193 -22.75 12.59 -1.04
C PRO A 193 -23.83 11.50 -1.06
N PHE A 194 -24.06 10.89 0.10
CA PHE A 194 -25.31 10.19 0.36
C PHE A 194 -26.41 11.25 0.36
N TRP A 195 -27.23 11.26 -0.70
CA TRP A 195 -28.62 11.67 -0.61
C TRP A 195 -29.43 10.47 -0.15
#